data_AF-A0A9Q4RTG6-F1
#
_entry.id   AF-A0A9Q4RTG6-F1
#
_cell.length_a   1.000
_cell.length_b   1.000
_cell.length_c   1.000
_cell.angle_alpha   90.00
_cell.angle_beta   90.00
_cell.angle_gamma   90.00
#
_symmetry.space_group_name_H-M   'P 1'
#
loop_
_entity.id
_entity.type
_entity.pdbx_description
1 polymer ?
#
loop_
_entity_poly.entity_id
_entity_poly.type
_entity_poly.pdbx_seq_one_letter_code
_entity_poly.pdbx_strand_id
1 'polypeptide(L)' 'MAKQKFRITNWSTYNKALIHRGSLTFWLDDEAIQAWYE' A
#
# COMPACT_ATOMS: atom_id res chain seq x y z
N MET A 1 -34.96 -20.47 7.18
CA MET A 1 -34.76 -19.04 6.83
C MET A 1 -33.69 -18.95 5.76
N ALA A 2 -33.96 -18.30 4.62
CA ALA A 2 -32.99 -18.18 3.53
C ALA A 2 -31.92 -17.12 3.88
N LYS A 3 -30.65 -17.41 3.57
CA LYS A 3 -29.53 -16.53 3.89
C LYS A 3 -29.52 -15.32 2.95
N GLN A 4 -29.53 -14.12 3.50
CA GLN A 4 -29.53 -12.88 2.73
C GLN A 4 -28.17 -12.70 2.04
N LYS A 5 -28.18 -12.44 0.73
CA LYS A 5 -26.97 -12.13 -0.06
C LYS A 5 -26.76 -10.63 -0.08
N PHE A 6 -25.53 -10.20 0.20
CA PHE A 6 -25.12 -8.80 0.15
C PHE A 6 -24.15 -8.57 -1.01
N ARG A 7 -24.27 -7.43 -1.68
CA ARG A 7 -23.34 -6.99 -2.72
C ARG A 7 -22.37 -5.99 -2.13
N ILE A 8 -21.07 -6.21 -2.31
CA ILE A 8 -20.04 -5.24 -1.93
C ILE A 8 -20.06 -4.09 -2.94
N THR A 9 -20.32 -2.87 -2.47
CA THR A 9 -20.42 -1.66 -3.32
C THR A 9 -19.21 -0.74 -3.22
N ASN A 10 -18.41 -0.85 -2.15
CA ASN A 10 -17.28 0.03 -1.86
C ASN A 10 -15.91 -0.57 -2.24
N TRP A 11 -15.88 -1.71 -2.95
CA TRP A 11 -14.65 -2.47 -3.19
C TRP A 11 -13.54 -1.65 -3.85
N SER A 12 -13.87 -0.84 -4.87
CA SER A 12 -12.86 -0.02 -5.56
C SER A 12 -12.19 1.00 -4.63
N THR A 13 -12.97 1.70 -3.80
CA THR A 13 -12.44 2.67 -2.81
C THR A 13 -11.60 1.98 -1.75
N TYR A 14 -12.07 0.85 -1.23
CA TYR A 14 -11.34 0.08 -0.23
C TYR A 14 -10.01 -0.46 -0.79
N ASN A 15 -10.03 -0.95 -2.03
CA ASN A 15 -8.84 -1.45 -2.72
C ASN A 15 -7.79 -0.35 -2.95
N LYS A 16 -8.21 0.86 -3.35
CA LYS A 16 -7.31 2.02 -3.49
C LYS A 16 -6.57 2.33 -2.18
N ALA A 17 -7.27 2.25 -1.05
CA ALA A 17 -6.65 2.44 0.27
C ALA A 17 -5.71 1.28 0.66
N LEU A 18 -6.02 0.05 0.24
CA LEU A 18 -5.18 -1.11 0.52
C LEU A 18 -3.87 -1.15 -0.27
N ILE A 19 -3.85 -0.66 -1.51
CA ILE A 19 -2.66 -0.70 -2.38
C ILE A 19 -1.45 -0.02 -1.74
N HIS A 20 -1.68 1.04 -0.96
CA HIS A 20 -0.63 1.77 -0.27
C HIS A 20 -0.46 1.34 1.20
N ARG A 21 -1.21 0.34 1.66
CA ARG A 21 -1.12 -0.11 3.05
C ARG A 21 0.21 -0.83 3.28
N GLY A 22 1.05 -0.25 4.15
CA GLY A 22 2.41 -0.75 4.39
C GLY A 22 3.44 -0.20 3.41
N SER A 23 3.12 0.83 2.64
CA SER A 23 4.13 1.55 1.86
C SER A 23 5.16 2.18 2.81
N LEU A 24 6.41 1.78 2.66
CA LEU A 24 7.53 2.39 3.37
C LEU A 24 8.24 3.35 2.43
N THR A 25 8.47 4.57 2.89
CA THR A 25 9.31 5.54 2.20
C THR A 25 10.66 5.53 2.88
N PHE A 26 11.70 5.15 2.16
CA PHE A 26 13.08 5.21 2.64
C PHE A 26 13.70 6.52 2.17
N TRP A 27 14.32 7.22 3.10
CA TRP A 27 15.19 8.35 2.82
C TRP A 27 16.62 7.83 2.95
N LEU A 28 17.37 7.91 1.86
CA LEU A 28 18.79 7.60 1.84
C LEU A 28 19.53 8.92 1.82
N ASP A 29 20.58 9.01 2.63
CA ASP A 29 21.47 10.15 2.62
C ASP A 29 22.37 10.09 1.38
N ASP A 30 22.58 11.23 0.71
CA ASP A 30 23.38 11.30 -0.52
C ASP A 30 24.83 10.87 -0.27
N GLU A 31 25.39 11.16 0.91
CA GLU A 31 26.75 10.73 1.28
C GLU A 31 26.82 9.20 1.43
N ALA A 32 25.77 8.58 1.99
CA ALA A 32 25.68 7.13 2.14
C ALA A 32 25.55 6.40 0.79
N ILE A 33 24.90 7.02 -0.20
CA ILE A 33 24.83 6.48 -1.56
C ILE A 33 26.22 6.55 -2.21
N GLN A 34 26.91 7.69 -2.09
CA GLN A 34 28.23 7.89 -2.68
C GLN A 34 29.26 6.90 -2.13
N ALA A 35 29.24 6.65 -0.82
CA ALA A 35 30.15 5.71 -0.15
C ALA A 35 29.95 4.23 -0.52
N TRP A 36 28.84 3.86 -1.19
CA TRP A 36 28.63 2.49 -1.67
C TRP A 36 29.43 2.21 -2.96
N TYR A 37 29.63 3.22 -3.81
CA TYR A 37 30.22 3.06 -5.14
C TYR A 37 31.75 3.18 -5.17
N GLU A 38 32.39 3.49 -4.04
CA GLU A 38 33.85 3.50 -3.85
C GLU A 38 34.38 2.15 -3.32
#